data_AF-A0A9D5RED1-F1
#
_entry.id   AF-A0A9D5RED1-F1
#
_cell.length_a   1.000
_cell.length_b   1.000
_cell.length_c   1.000
_cell.angle_alpha   90.00
_cell.angle_beta   90.00
_cell.angle_gamma   90.00
#
_symmetry.space_group_name_H-M   'P 1'
#
loop_
_entity.id
_entity.type
_entity.pdbx_description
1 polymer ?
#
loop_
_entity_poly.entity_id
_entity_poly.type
_entity_poly.pdbx_seq_one_letter_code
_entity_poly.pdbx_strand_id
1 'polypeptide(L)'
;MKKLFSLLLVLMLVFSSLPVVAEVVEEVEGVEEAEAGTKFEKVLLKKGGLIIKEFVDCCFFEKDDYFGDKDLGGFSDTLQFQSASLTDVETGTKVYALRITCGYYNSQYDNGETVGVMDADEIDGAISTLEYIKSHINETVDYTEIIYTTNGGIQIGAYKSDTGTQLFVKVSSKATKFYGIDTIDSLIDALNQVKATFG
;
A
#
# COMPACT_ATOMS: atom_id res chain seq x y z
N MET A 1 21.42 -64.15 -16.64
CA MET A 1 20.13 -63.85 -17.29
C MET A 1 20.08 -62.37 -17.63
N LYS A 2 20.82 -62.00 -18.68
CA LYS A 2 20.70 -60.76 -19.43
C LYS A 2 20.04 -61.16 -20.75
N LYS A 3 19.09 -60.37 -21.25
CA LYS A 3 18.20 -60.58 -22.42
C LYS A 3 16.74 -60.81 -22.01
N LEU A 4 16.05 -59.74 -21.57
CA LEU A 4 14.59 -59.62 -21.76
C LEU A 4 14.04 -58.18 -21.64
N PHE A 5 14.87 -57.15 -21.84
CA PHE A 5 14.48 -55.74 -21.61
C PHE A 5 14.74 -54.81 -22.80
N SER A 6 14.83 -55.36 -24.01
CA SER A 6 15.17 -54.59 -25.22
C SER A 6 14.16 -54.76 -26.36
N LEU A 7 12.92 -55.15 -26.06
CA LEU A 7 11.89 -55.38 -27.08
C LEU A 7 10.51 -54.82 -26.69
N LEU A 8 10.48 -53.64 -26.07
CA LEU A 8 9.22 -52.89 -25.88
C LEU A 8 9.35 -51.40 -26.24
N LEU A 9 10.41 -51.03 -26.97
CA LEU A 9 10.69 -49.66 -27.43
C LEU A 9 10.43 -49.47 -28.93
N VAL A 10 9.81 -50.45 -29.61
CA VAL A 10 9.52 -50.39 -31.07
C VAL A 10 8.04 -50.70 -31.37
N LEU A 11 7.14 -50.49 -30.39
CA LEU A 11 5.71 -50.37 -30.67
C LEU A 11 5.30 -48.88 -30.65
N MET A 12 6.11 -48.08 -31.34
CA MET A 12 5.66 -46.83 -31.93
C MET A 12 4.79 -47.17 -33.15
N LEU A 13 3.82 -46.29 -33.43
CA LEU A 13 3.15 -46.11 -34.71
C LEU A 13 2.06 -47.14 -35.02
N VAL A 14 0.83 -46.82 -34.61
CA VAL A 14 -0.33 -46.54 -35.48
C VAL A 14 -1.55 -46.45 -34.56
N PHE A 15 -1.84 -45.26 -34.05
CA PHE A 15 -3.24 -44.86 -33.83
C PHE A 15 -3.37 -43.41 -34.29
N SER A 16 -4.04 -43.34 -35.43
CA SER A 16 -4.31 -42.21 -36.29
C SER A 16 -5.32 -41.24 -35.65
N SER A 17 -4.95 -39.96 -35.73
CA SER A 17 -5.81 -38.81 -36.04
C SER A 17 -7.16 -38.69 -35.31
N LEU A 18 -7.16 -37.87 -34.25
CA LEU A 18 -8.32 -37.04 -33.91
C LEU A 18 -7.93 -35.58 -34.17
N PRO A 19 -8.79 -34.77 -34.83
CA PRO A 19 -8.49 -33.35 -35.02
C PRO A 19 -8.59 -32.64 -33.67
N VAL A 20 -7.46 -32.16 -33.18
CA VAL A 20 -7.41 -31.16 -32.11
C VAL A 20 -7.93 -29.86 -32.71
N VAL A 21 -9.01 -29.35 -32.12
CA VAL A 21 -9.50 -27.99 -32.37
C VAL A 21 -8.38 -27.04 -32.02
N ALA A 22 -7.82 -26.37 -33.04
CA ALA A 22 -6.85 -25.31 -32.87
C ALA A 22 -7.58 -24.10 -32.27
N GLU A 23 -7.52 -23.96 -30.95
CA GLU A 23 -7.73 -22.68 -30.31
C GLU A 23 -6.46 -21.87 -30.55
N VAL A 24 -6.59 -20.81 -31.34
CA VAL A 24 -5.55 -19.80 -31.54
C VAL A 24 -5.38 -19.10 -30.20
N VAL A 25 -4.46 -19.60 -29.38
CA VAL A 25 -3.91 -18.81 -28.28
C VAL A 25 -2.95 -17.83 -28.96
N GLU A 26 -3.41 -16.60 -29.15
CA GLU A 26 -2.48 -15.49 -29.34
C GLU A 26 -1.57 -15.47 -28.10
N GLU A 27 -0.29 -15.80 -28.29
CA GLU A 27 0.74 -15.47 -27.32
C GLU A 27 0.75 -13.94 -27.22
N VAL A 28 0.09 -13.42 -26.20
CA VAL A 28 0.28 -12.02 -25.78
C VAL A 28 1.68 -11.95 -25.18
N GLU A 29 2.66 -11.67 -26.03
CA GLU A 29 3.95 -11.16 -25.60
C GLU A 29 3.71 -9.90 -24.77
N GLY A 30 4.19 -9.90 -23.52
CA GLY A 30 4.20 -8.72 -22.66
C GLY A 30 3.20 -8.75 -21.51
N VAL A 31 3.23 -9.79 -20.69
CA VAL A 31 2.95 -9.60 -19.26
C VAL A 31 4.31 -9.54 -18.58
N GLU A 32 4.85 -8.32 -18.42
CA GLU A 32 5.87 -8.11 -17.40
C GLU A 32 5.28 -8.66 -16.09
N GLU A 33 5.93 -9.69 -15.54
CA GLU A 33 5.66 -10.13 -14.18
C GLU A 33 5.70 -8.85 -13.33
N ALA A 34 4.57 -8.48 -12.70
CA ALA A 34 4.52 -7.31 -11.85
C ALA A 34 5.53 -7.53 -10.72
N GLU A 35 6.73 -7.00 -10.89
CA GLU A 35 7.80 -7.12 -9.91
C GLU A 35 7.27 -6.60 -8.58
N ALA A 36 7.12 -7.51 -7.62
CA ALA A 36 6.56 -7.20 -6.32
C ALA A 36 7.36 -6.08 -5.63
N GLY A 37 6.66 -5.02 -5.24
CA GLY A 37 7.21 -3.93 -4.44
C GLY A 37 7.13 -2.55 -5.12
N THR A 38 7.09 -1.51 -4.30
CA THR A 38 7.00 -0.13 -4.79
C THR A 38 8.33 0.34 -5.42
N LYS A 39 8.32 1.43 -6.20
CA LYS A 39 9.56 2.02 -6.76
C LYS A 39 10.51 2.42 -5.63
N PHE A 40 9.98 2.93 -4.54
CA PHE A 40 10.73 3.26 -3.34
C PHE A 40 11.38 2.02 -2.70
N GLU A 41 10.62 0.93 -2.55
CA GLU A 41 11.14 -0.34 -2.03
C GLU A 41 12.22 -0.94 -2.91
N LYS A 42 12.05 -0.88 -4.24
CA LYS A 42 13.07 -1.38 -5.20
C LYS A 42 14.41 -0.68 -5.02
N VAL A 43 14.40 0.65 -4.82
CA VAL A 43 15.64 1.40 -4.53
C VAL A 43 16.23 0.95 -3.18
N LEU A 44 15.40 0.78 -2.15
CA LEU A 44 15.87 0.31 -0.83
C LEU A 44 16.49 -1.10 -0.85
N LEU A 45 16.02 -1.97 -1.73
CA LEU A 45 16.48 -3.36 -1.82
C LEU A 45 17.76 -3.54 -2.64
N LYS A 46 18.24 -2.48 -3.32
CA LYS A 46 19.52 -2.50 -4.05
C LYS A 46 20.67 -2.81 -3.08
N LYS A 47 21.39 -3.91 -3.33
CA LYS A 47 22.55 -4.32 -2.52
C LYS A 47 23.83 -3.68 -3.03
N GLY A 48 24.70 -3.29 -2.10
CA GLY A 48 26.07 -2.85 -2.40
C GLY A 48 26.22 -1.44 -2.97
N GLY A 49 25.14 -0.65 -3.01
CA GLY A 49 25.17 0.75 -3.45
C GLY A 49 25.08 1.74 -2.28
N LEU A 50 25.46 3.00 -2.55
CA LEU A 50 25.26 4.11 -1.63
C LEU A 50 23.91 4.80 -1.90
N ILE A 51 23.04 4.82 -0.89
CA ILE A 51 21.72 5.46 -0.94
C ILE A 51 21.66 6.57 0.10
N ILE A 52 21.34 7.79 -0.33
CA ILE A 52 21.02 8.91 0.57
C ILE A 52 19.52 8.87 0.86
N LYS A 53 19.14 8.92 2.14
CA LYS A 53 17.75 9.01 2.58
C LYS A 53 17.50 10.35 3.25
N GLU A 54 16.50 11.07 2.80
CA GLU A 54 16.09 12.35 3.38
C GLU A 54 14.63 12.26 3.79
N PHE A 55 14.30 12.76 4.98
CA PHE A 55 12.94 12.82 5.49
C PHE A 55 12.64 14.26 5.91
N VAL A 56 11.54 14.81 5.44
CA VAL A 56 11.10 16.18 5.76
C VAL A 56 9.72 16.11 6.40
N ASP A 57 9.60 16.67 7.59
CA ASP A 57 8.30 16.82 8.27
C ASP A 57 7.37 17.71 7.45
N CYS A 58 6.20 17.17 7.07
CA CYS A 58 5.19 17.90 6.33
C CYS A 58 4.09 18.39 7.27
N CYS A 59 3.48 17.47 8.02
CA CYS A 59 2.39 17.78 8.94
C CYS A 59 2.13 16.63 9.93
N PHE A 60 1.32 16.95 10.93
CA PHE A 60 0.69 15.98 11.82
C PHE A 60 -0.82 15.98 11.54
N PHE A 61 -1.41 14.79 11.43
CA PHE A 61 -2.85 14.63 11.28
C PHE A 61 -3.43 14.12 12.60
N GLU A 62 -4.08 15.03 13.31
CA GLU A 62 -4.57 14.86 14.68
C GLU A 62 -6.09 14.75 14.70
N LYS A 63 -6.63 14.23 15.80
CA LYS A 63 -8.06 14.20 16.05
C LYS A 63 -8.47 15.48 16.77
N ASP A 64 -9.39 16.26 16.18
CA ASP A 64 -9.80 17.58 16.69
C ASP A 64 -10.30 17.57 18.15
N ASP A 65 -10.90 16.46 18.62
CA ASP A 65 -11.49 16.36 19.96
C ASP A 65 -10.57 15.77 21.05
N TYR A 66 -9.28 15.53 20.77
CA TYR A 66 -8.40 14.93 21.77
C TYR A 66 -7.90 15.96 22.80
N PHE A 67 -8.68 16.14 23.88
CA PHE A 67 -8.24 16.78 25.14
C PHE A 67 -7.36 15.83 25.99
N GLY A 68 -6.43 15.11 25.37
CA GLY A 68 -5.41 14.36 26.09
C GLY A 68 -4.31 15.30 26.54
N ASP A 69 -3.82 15.11 27.77
CA ASP A 69 -2.72 15.87 28.33
C ASP A 69 -1.50 15.84 27.39
N LYS A 70 -1.15 17.02 26.86
CA LYS A 70 -0.04 17.24 25.92
C LYS A 70 1.32 16.93 26.56
N ASP A 71 1.36 16.87 27.90
CA ASP A 71 2.56 16.63 28.69
C ASP A 71 2.81 15.14 29.01
N LEU A 72 1.92 14.22 28.58
CA LEU A 72 2.09 12.76 28.74
C LEU A 72 2.62 12.04 27.48
N GLY A 73 3.19 12.77 26.52
CA GLY A 73 3.98 12.19 25.43
C GLY A 73 3.24 11.18 24.54
N GLY A 74 1.91 11.29 24.45
CA GLY A 74 1.08 10.35 23.71
C GLY A 74 1.08 10.60 22.22
N PHE A 75 2.05 10.06 21.48
CA PHE A 75 1.99 9.88 20.01
C PHE A 75 0.87 8.89 19.59
N SER A 76 0.01 8.45 20.51
CA SER A 76 -0.92 7.34 20.31
C SER A 76 -2.04 7.64 19.33
N ASP A 77 -2.38 8.91 19.07
CA ASP A 77 -3.55 9.30 18.26
C ASP A 77 -3.24 10.22 17.08
N THR A 78 -1.95 10.41 16.79
CA THR A 78 -1.47 11.29 15.72
C THR A 78 -0.82 10.48 14.61
N LEU A 79 -1.04 10.90 13.37
CA LEU A 79 -0.22 10.45 12.24
C LEU A 79 0.81 11.54 11.94
N GLN A 80 2.09 11.17 11.88
CA GLN A 80 3.12 12.05 11.36
C GLN A 80 3.33 11.75 9.89
N PHE A 81 3.15 12.76 9.04
CA PHE A 81 3.41 12.68 7.61
C PHE A 81 4.73 13.35 7.30
N GLN A 82 5.61 12.60 6.65
CA GLN A 82 6.89 13.10 6.15
C GLN A 82 7.01 12.78 4.67
N SER A 83 7.59 13.69 3.89
CA SER A 83 8.11 13.30 2.60
C SER A 83 9.42 12.56 2.80
N ALA A 84 9.57 11.47 2.08
CA ALA A 84 10.76 10.65 2.04
C ALA A 84 11.34 10.72 0.64
N SER A 85 12.65 10.97 0.53
CA SER A 85 13.36 10.83 -0.74
C SER A 85 14.54 9.90 -0.61
N LEU A 86 14.74 9.07 -1.64
CA LEU A 86 15.91 8.21 -1.77
C LEU A 86 16.66 8.64 -3.02
N THR A 87 17.96 8.87 -2.87
CA THR A 87 18.85 9.15 -3.99
C THR A 87 19.89 8.03 -4.09
N ASP A 88 19.88 7.29 -5.19
CA ASP A 88 20.96 6.39 -5.56
C ASP A 88 22.12 7.22 -6.10
N VAL A 89 23.24 7.22 -5.37
CA VAL A 89 24.39 8.10 -5.68
C VAL A 89 25.09 7.66 -6.97
N GLU A 90 25.01 6.38 -7.34
CA GLU A 90 25.70 5.87 -8.53
C GLU A 90 24.95 6.23 -9.81
N THR A 91 23.62 6.14 -9.77
CA THR A 91 22.77 6.38 -10.95
C THR A 91 22.21 7.80 -11.00
N GLY A 92 22.22 8.53 -9.88
CA GLY A 92 21.53 9.80 -9.71
C GLY A 92 20.00 9.67 -9.64
N THR A 93 19.48 8.44 -9.61
CA THR A 93 18.03 8.19 -9.53
C THR A 93 17.50 8.68 -8.19
N LYS A 94 16.51 9.58 -8.24
CA LYS A 94 15.79 10.07 -7.06
C LYS A 94 14.34 9.60 -7.11
N VAL A 95 13.87 9.00 -6.03
CA VAL A 95 12.48 8.57 -5.85
C VAL A 95 11.90 9.20 -4.59
N TYR A 96 10.58 9.42 -4.60
CA TYR A 96 9.83 10.06 -3.52
C TYR A 96 8.70 9.17 -3.03
N ALA A 97 8.41 9.27 -1.75
CA ALA A 97 7.28 8.62 -1.11
C ALA A 97 6.79 9.44 0.08
N LEU A 98 5.58 9.15 0.54
CA LEU A 98 5.08 9.52 1.86
C LEU A 98 5.54 8.48 2.87
N ARG A 99 6.19 8.91 3.96
CA ARG A 99 6.40 8.10 5.17
C ARG A 99 5.34 8.49 6.20
N ILE A 100 4.54 7.52 6.63
CA ILE A 100 3.54 7.69 7.69
C ILE A 100 4.06 7.01 8.95
N THR A 101 4.27 7.77 10.03
CA THR A 101 4.52 7.20 11.35
C THR A 101 3.24 7.26 12.17
N CYS A 102 2.84 6.14 12.74
CA CYS A 102 1.63 5.99 13.52
C CYS A 102 1.95 5.32 14.85
N GLY A 103 1.70 6.04 15.95
CA GLY A 103 1.76 5.45 17.29
C GLY A 103 0.64 4.42 17.51
N TYR A 104 0.91 3.46 18.38
CA TYR A 104 -0.09 2.55 18.92
C TYR A 104 0.15 2.29 20.40
N TYR A 105 -0.95 2.09 21.11
CA TYR A 105 -0.94 1.68 22.51
C TYR A 105 -2.01 0.60 22.71
N ASN A 106 -1.58 -0.64 22.87
CA ASN A 106 -2.47 -1.74 23.25
C ASN A 106 -2.38 -2.01 24.76
N SER A 107 -1.19 -1.87 25.35
CA SER A 107 -0.95 -1.96 26.79
C SER A 107 0.38 -1.31 27.18
N GLN A 108 0.64 -1.21 28.49
CA GLN A 108 1.94 -0.75 29.00
C GLN A 108 3.14 -1.59 28.51
N TYR A 109 2.91 -2.82 28.04
CA TYR A 109 3.94 -3.71 27.51
C TYR A 109 3.89 -3.86 25.98
N ASP A 110 2.85 -3.35 25.32
CA ASP A 110 2.65 -3.42 23.87
C ASP A 110 2.21 -2.04 23.36
N ASN A 111 3.19 -1.17 23.21
CA ASN A 111 3.05 0.17 22.68
C ASN A 111 4.30 0.53 21.87
N GLY A 112 4.17 1.50 20.98
CA GLY A 112 5.26 1.96 20.14
C GLY A 112 4.73 2.63 18.89
N GLU A 113 5.50 2.54 17.81
CA GLU A 113 5.17 3.15 16.53
C GLU A 113 5.27 2.12 15.41
N THR A 114 4.46 2.32 14.36
CA THR A 114 4.60 1.64 13.08
C THR A 114 4.85 2.67 12.00
N VAL A 115 5.66 2.30 11.01
CA VAL A 115 5.96 3.11 9.84
C VAL A 115 5.40 2.44 8.60
N GLY A 116 4.68 3.20 7.79
CA GLY A 116 4.28 2.82 6.44
C GLY A 116 4.92 3.75 5.42
N VAL A 117 5.11 3.24 4.20
CA VAL A 117 5.56 4.02 3.05
C VAL A 117 4.54 3.89 1.92
N MET A 118 4.28 5.00 1.24
CA MET A 118 3.37 5.11 0.10
C MET A 118 4.06 5.87 -1.03
N ASP A 119 4.22 5.25 -2.18
CA ASP A 119 4.83 5.90 -3.34
C ASP A 119 3.96 7.03 -3.88
N ALA A 120 4.54 7.93 -4.67
CA ALA A 120 3.83 9.10 -5.18
C ALA A 120 2.52 8.77 -5.94
N ASP A 121 2.50 7.69 -6.72
CA ASP A 121 1.33 7.19 -7.44
C ASP A 121 0.29 6.54 -6.51
N GLU A 122 0.73 5.93 -5.42
CA GLU A 122 -0.18 5.40 -4.39
C GLU A 122 -0.87 6.53 -3.60
N ILE A 123 -0.21 7.68 -3.42
CA ILE A 123 -0.85 8.88 -2.83
C ILE A 123 -1.99 9.37 -3.72
N ASP A 124 -1.83 9.32 -5.05
CA ASP A 124 -2.90 9.67 -5.99
C ASP A 124 -4.10 8.70 -5.90
N GLY A 125 -3.83 7.40 -5.73
CA GLY A 125 -4.86 6.40 -5.48
C GLY A 125 -5.61 6.65 -4.18
N ALA A 126 -4.90 7.01 -3.12
CA ALA A 126 -5.49 7.35 -1.82
C ALA A 126 -6.38 8.60 -1.92
N ILE A 127 -5.89 9.70 -2.52
CA ILE A 127 -6.66 10.93 -2.70
C ILE A 127 -7.92 10.66 -3.53
N SER A 128 -7.79 9.96 -4.66
CA SER A 128 -8.92 9.60 -5.53
C SER A 128 -9.98 8.79 -4.78
N THR A 129 -9.56 7.89 -3.88
CA THR A 129 -10.46 7.11 -3.04
C THR A 129 -11.17 7.97 -2.00
N LEU A 130 -10.47 8.91 -1.37
CA LEU A 130 -11.08 9.86 -0.42
C LEU A 130 -12.12 10.76 -1.11
N GLU A 131 -11.83 11.25 -2.32
CA GLU A 131 -12.81 12.02 -3.13
C GLU A 131 -14.03 11.18 -3.51
N TYR A 132 -13.83 9.89 -3.85
CA TYR A 132 -14.92 8.97 -4.09
C TYR A 132 -15.77 8.76 -2.83
N ILE A 133 -15.14 8.54 -1.66
CA ILE A 133 -15.82 8.42 -0.36
C ILE A 133 -16.64 9.67 -0.08
N LYS A 134 -16.04 10.86 -0.21
CA LYS A 134 -16.70 12.16 0.00
C LYS A 134 -18.01 12.26 -0.78
N SER A 135 -18.00 11.78 -2.02
CA SER A 135 -19.11 11.90 -2.94
C SER A 135 -20.19 10.83 -2.74
N HIS A 136 -19.81 9.60 -2.39
CA HIS A 136 -20.72 8.44 -2.49
C HIS A 136 -21.03 7.73 -1.17
N ILE A 137 -20.25 7.93 -0.09
CA ILE A 137 -20.44 7.13 1.14
C ILE A 137 -21.84 7.27 1.73
N ASN A 138 -22.47 8.44 1.57
CA ASN A 138 -23.80 8.71 2.09
C ASN A 138 -24.93 8.00 1.31
N GLU A 139 -24.67 7.56 0.07
CA GLU A 139 -25.62 6.84 -0.78
C GLU A 139 -25.79 5.36 -0.37
N THR A 140 -24.82 4.84 0.39
CA THR A 140 -24.83 3.45 0.88
C THR A 140 -25.85 3.27 2.02
N VAL A 141 -26.49 2.11 2.11
CA VAL A 141 -27.58 1.85 3.08
C VAL A 141 -27.12 0.94 4.22
N ASP A 142 -26.54 -0.21 3.88
CA ASP A 142 -26.02 -1.18 4.83
C ASP A 142 -24.56 -0.88 5.21
N TYR A 143 -24.01 -1.65 6.15
CA TYR A 143 -22.60 -1.58 6.50
C TYR A 143 -21.73 -1.67 5.26
N THR A 144 -20.95 -0.62 5.01
CA THR A 144 -20.14 -0.49 3.81
C THR A 144 -18.77 0.06 4.17
N GLU A 145 -17.72 -0.56 3.64
CA GLU A 145 -16.35 -0.07 3.70
C GLU A 145 -15.87 0.27 2.29
N ILE A 146 -15.25 1.43 2.13
CA ILE A 146 -14.56 1.81 0.90
C ILE A 146 -13.08 1.96 1.27
N ILE A 147 -12.23 1.11 0.67
CA ILE A 147 -10.83 0.96 1.08
C ILE A 147 -9.91 1.03 -0.13
N TYR A 148 -8.89 1.86 -0.02
CA TYR A 148 -7.69 1.78 -0.83
C TYR A 148 -6.59 1.08 -0.03
N THR A 149 -5.92 0.09 -0.64
CA THR A 149 -4.78 -0.62 -0.03
C THR A 149 -3.55 -0.45 -0.92
N THR A 150 -2.46 0.06 -0.34
CA THR A 150 -1.17 0.21 -1.05
C THR A 150 -0.48 -1.14 -1.20
N ASN A 151 0.53 -1.22 -2.06
CA ASN A 151 1.37 -2.42 -2.17
C ASN A 151 2.10 -2.72 -0.85
N GLY A 152 2.46 -1.66 -0.10
CA GLY A 152 3.03 -1.75 1.25
C GLY A 152 2.02 -2.13 2.35
N GLY A 153 0.75 -2.36 2.02
CA GLY A 153 -0.28 -2.82 2.96
C GLY A 153 -0.92 -1.74 3.83
N ILE A 154 -0.63 -0.45 3.58
CA ILE A 154 -1.34 0.65 4.23
C ILE A 154 -2.76 0.69 3.68
N GLN A 155 -3.74 0.87 4.55
CA GLN A 155 -5.14 1.03 4.16
C GLN A 155 -5.64 2.42 4.52
N ILE A 156 -6.22 3.12 3.56
CA ILE A 156 -6.94 4.39 3.77
C ILE A 156 -8.36 4.20 3.28
N GLY A 157 -9.33 4.61 4.09
CA GLY A 157 -10.71 4.41 3.73
C GLY A 157 -11.71 5.04 4.69
N ALA A 158 -12.96 4.68 4.48
CA ALA A 158 -14.05 4.99 5.38
C ALA A 158 -14.97 3.79 5.51
N TYR A 159 -15.68 3.72 6.63
CA TYR A 159 -16.83 2.85 6.76
C TYR A 159 -18.07 3.65 7.14
N LYS A 160 -19.24 3.18 6.69
CA LYS A 160 -20.56 3.62 7.14
C LYS A 160 -21.27 2.46 7.81
N SER A 161 -21.87 2.73 8.95
CA SER A 161 -22.69 1.81 9.74
C SER A 161 -23.97 2.50 10.20
N ASP A 162 -24.85 1.75 10.85
CA ASP A 162 -26.00 2.25 11.59
C ASP A 162 -25.62 3.24 12.71
N THR A 163 -24.41 3.11 13.27
CA THR A 163 -23.90 3.98 14.35
C THR A 163 -23.20 5.25 13.85
N GLY A 164 -22.91 5.34 12.55
CA GLY A 164 -22.24 6.50 11.96
C GLY A 164 -21.22 6.15 10.88
N THR A 165 -20.53 7.18 10.40
CA THR A 165 -19.50 7.11 9.36
C THR A 165 -18.17 7.59 9.92
N GLN A 166 -17.10 6.83 9.72
CA GLN A 166 -15.75 7.21 10.14
C GLN A 166 -14.73 6.97 9.04
N LEU A 167 -13.76 7.88 8.96
CA LEU A 167 -12.53 7.69 8.19
C LEU A 167 -11.56 6.84 9.00
N PHE A 168 -10.68 6.13 8.31
CA PHE A 168 -9.56 5.47 8.94
C PHE A 168 -8.30 5.49 8.09
N VAL A 169 -7.16 5.49 8.78
CA VAL A 169 -5.84 5.21 8.22
C VAL A 169 -5.21 4.10 9.04
N LYS A 170 -4.89 3.00 8.37
CA LYS A 170 -4.32 1.79 8.96
C LYS A 170 -2.94 1.55 8.38
N VAL A 171 -1.93 1.79 9.20
CA VAL A 171 -0.52 1.52 8.87
C VAL A 171 -0.16 0.06 9.17
N SER A 172 -0.76 -0.53 10.20
CA SER A 172 -0.70 -1.97 10.48
C SER A 172 -1.90 -2.43 11.30
N SER A 173 -2.01 -3.72 11.57
CA SER A 173 -3.05 -4.28 12.45
C SER A 173 -3.06 -3.68 13.85
N LYS A 174 -1.91 -3.18 14.34
CA LYS A 174 -1.79 -2.52 15.65
C LYS A 174 -1.92 -1.00 15.55
N ALA A 175 -1.67 -0.43 14.39
CA ALA A 175 -1.59 1.00 14.15
C ALA A 175 -2.69 1.44 13.18
N THR A 176 -3.91 1.57 13.71
CA THR A 176 -5.07 2.14 13.02
C THR A 176 -5.52 3.41 13.74
N LYS A 177 -5.91 4.42 12.96
CA LYS A 177 -6.50 5.67 13.46
C LYS A 177 -7.84 5.91 12.80
N PHE A 178 -8.78 6.41 13.59
CA PHE A 178 -10.14 6.70 13.15
C PHE A 178 -10.46 8.18 13.37
N TYR A 179 -11.08 8.79 12.37
CA TYR A 179 -11.42 10.20 12.34
C TYR A 179 -12.88 10.40 11.94
N GLY A 180 -13.44 11.56 12.29
CA GLY A 180 -14.76 11.96 11.81
C GLY A 180 -14.75 12.12 10.30
N ILE A 181 -15.86 11.80 9.64
CA ILE A 181 -15.95 11.93 8.17
C ILE A 181 -15.78 13.37 7.68
N ASP A 182 -16.05 14.34 8.55
CA ASP A 182 -15.85 15.77 8.34
C ASP A 182 -14.37 16.16 8.18
N THR A 183 -13.43 15.34 8.63
CA THR A 183 -11.98 15.60 8.45
C THR A 183 -11.45 15.15 7.09
N ILE A 184 -12.31 14.69 6.16
CA ILE A 184 -11.87 14.11 4.88
C ILE A 184 -11.06 15.09 4.03
N ASP A 185 -11.49 16.35 4.00
CA ASP A 185 -10.82 17.41 3.23
C ASP A 185 -9.45 17.72 3.83
N SER A 186 -9.36 17.80 5.15
CA SER A 186 -8.08 17.98 5.85
C SER A 186 -7.10 16.83 5.57
N LEU A 187 -7.59 15.58 5.45
CA LEU A 187 -6.73 14.44 5.12
C LEU A 187 -6.24 14.50 3.66
N ILE A 188 -7.12 14.88 2.73
CA ILE A 188 -6.75 15.11 1.32
C ILE A 188 -5.70 16.22 1.23
N ASP A 189 -5.89 17.33 1.94
CA ASP A 189 -4.96 18.45 1.98
C ASP A 189 -3.60 18.04 2.56
N ALA A 190 -3.57 17.23 3.62
CA ALA A 190 -2.33 16.70 4.19
C ALA A 190 -1.55 15.83 3.19
N LEU A 191 -2.24 14.99 2.41
CA LEU A 191 -1.61 14.19 1.35
C LEU A 191 -1.08 15.07 0.21
N ASN A 192 -1.85 16.07 -0.22
CA ASN A 192 -1.43 17.03 -1.22
C ASN A 192 -0.22 17.86 -0.77
N GLN A 193 -0.17 18.25 0.50
CA GLN A 193 0.96 18.97 1.08
C GLN A 193 2.25 18.16 0.97
N VAL A 194 2.20 16.85 1.26
CA VAL A 194 3.35 15.95 1.12
C VAL A 194 3.79 15.89 -0.34
N LYS A 195 2.85 15.67 -1.27
CA LYS A 195 3.16 15.62 -2.71
C LYS A 195 3.81 16.91 -3.21
N ALA A 196 3.39 18.07 -2.71
CA ALA A 196 3.96 19.36 -3.09
C ALA A 196 5.43 19.53 -2.69
N THR A 197 5.95 18.69 -1.79
CA THR A 197 7.37 18.67 -1.44
C THR A 197 8.22 17.76 -2.33
N PHE A 198 7.60 16.96 -3.19
CA PHE A 198 8.32 16.15 -4.17
C PHE A 198 8.90 17.10 -5.22
N GLY A 199 10.23 17.03 -5.41
CA GLY A 199 10.97 17.92 -6.30
C GLY A 199 10.82 17.60 -7.78
#